data_AF-A0AAE3MEQ9-F1
#
_entry.id   AF-A0AAE3MEQ9-F1
#
_cell.length_a   1.000
_cell.length_b   1.000
_cell.length_c   1.000
_cell.angle_alpha   90.00
_cell.angle_beta   90.00
_cell.angle_gamma   90.00
#
_symmetry.space_group_name_H-M   'P 1'
#
loop_
_entity.id
_entity.type
_entity.pdbx_description
1 polymer ?
#
loop_
_entity_poly.entity_id
_entity_poly.type
_entity_poly.pdbx_seq_one_letter_code
_entity_poly.pdbx_strand_id
1 'polypeptide(L)'
;MQLDKANKAALIGTGIRIGVPVLAIGLGVYAIRKMFKRNPDGTSSTVAPSMKDTVIDSKNLTISPSDAALYANTLYGAMLDFGTDEKTIYSTIEKIQTKDDMLLVIKAFGMKMYLWGTRAAFLGQNYNLIGWLRFELDDKEIAKIKPKFDSWGIPL
;
A
#
# COMPACT_ATOMS: atom_id res chain seq x y z
N MET A 1 -55.28 3.58 -4.81
CA MET A 1 -54.83 2.79 -5.98
C MET A 1 -53.91 1.68 -5.47
N GLN A 2 -54.46 0.49 -5.20
CA GLN A 2 -53.67 -0.65 -4.71
C GLN A 2 -53.01 -1.31 -5.92
N LEU A 3 -51.67 -1.29 -5.99
CA LEU A 3 -50.96 -2.08 -7.00
C LEU A 3 -51.19 -3.57 -6.71
N ASP A 4 -51.78 -4.26 -7.68
CA ASP A 4 -51.96 -5.70 -7.70
C ASP A 4 -50.63 -6.45 -7.42
N LYS A 5 -50.70 -7.54 -6.66
CA LYS A 5 -49.54 -8.33 -6.20
C LYS A 5 -48.69 -8.81 -7.38
N ALA A 6 -49.30 -9.05 -8.54
CA ALA A 6 -48.60 -9.43 -9.78
C ALA A 6 -47.63 -8.34 -10.28
N ASN A 7 -48.02 -7.07 -10.16
CA ASN A 7 -47.21 -5.94 -10.62
C ASN A 7 -46.03 -5.63 -9.68
N LYS A 8 -46.16 -5.92 -8.38
CA LYS A 8 -45.04 -5.82 -7.42
C LYS A 8 -43.95 -6.86 -7.70
N ALA A 9 -44.33 -8.10 -8.01
CA ALA A 9 -43.37 -9.16 -8.32
C ALA A 9 -42.59 -8.90 -9.62
N ALA A 10 -43.27 -8.36 -10.64
CA ALA A 10 -42.63 -7.97 -11.90
C ALA A 10 -41.65 -6.79 -11.74
N LEU A 11 -41.99 -5.79 -10.92
CA LEU A 11 -41.08 -4.66 -10.64
C LEU A 11 -39.83 -5.11 -9.86
N ILE A 12 -40.00 -6.01 -8.89
CA ILE A 12 -38.89 -6.58 -8.10
C ILE A 12 -37.98 -7.45 -8.99
N GLY A 13 -38.55 -8.30 -9.84
CA GLY A 13 -37.79 -9.17 -10.75
C GLY A 13 -37.00 -8.40 -11.82
N THR A 14 -37.54 -7.30 -12.34
CA THR A 14 -36.88 -6.48 -13.36
C THR A 14 -35.84 -5.54 -12.75
N GLY A 15 -36.12 -4.97 -11.57
CA GLY A 15 -35.18 -4.15 -10.80
C GLY A 15 -33.95 -4.93 -10.30
N ILE A 16 -34.14 -6.19 -9.87
CA ILE A 16 -33.03 -7.08 -9.45
C ILE A 16 -32.18 -7.50 -10.67
N ARG A 17 -32.79 -7.81 -11.82
CA ARG A 17 -32.07 -8.25 -13.03
C ARG A 17 -31.20 -7.16 -13.68
N ILE A 18 -31.59 -5.89 -13.57
CA ILE A 18 -30.84 -4.76 -14.17
C ILE A 18 -29.97 -4.04 -13.13
N GLY A 19 -30.44 -3.94 -11.88
CA GLY A 19 -29.70 -3.26 -10.80
C GLY A 19 -28.44 -3.99 -10.37
N VAL A 20 -28.47 -5.33 -10.32
CA VAL A 20 -27.30 -6.15 -9.93
C VAL A 20 -26.14 -6.05 -10.93
N PRO A 21 -26.32 -6.16 -12.27
CA PRO A 21 -25.21 -6.00 -13.20
C PRO A 21 -24.67 -4.56 -13.23
N VAL A 22 -25.51 -3.52 -13.09
CA VAL A 22 -25.03 -2.13 -13.04
C VAL A 22 -24.24 -1.84 -11.76
N LEU A 23 -24.66 -2.36 -10.61
CA LEU A 23 -23.89 -2.28 -9.36
C LEU A 23 -22.59 -3.06 -9.46
N ALA A 24 -22.59 -4.27 -10.04
CA ALA A 24 -21.38 -5.07 -10.22
C ALA A 24 -20.38 -4.40 -11.19
N ILE A 25 -20.86 -3.78 -12.27
CA ILE A 25 -20.03 -3.01 -13.21
C ILE A 25 -19.54 -1.72 -12.55
N GLY A 26 -20.39 -1.01 -11.80
CA GLY A 26 -20.00 0.21 -11.08
C GLY A 26 -18.95 -0.06 -10.00
N LEU A 27 -19.13 -1.13 -9.22
CA LEU A 27 -18.14 -1.60 -8.24
C LEU A 27 -16.88 -2.11 -8.92
N GLY A 28 -17.00 -2.82 -10.06
CA GLY A 28 -15.88 -3.28 -10.86
C GLY A 28 -15.06 -2.11 -11.43
N VAL A 29 -15.71 -1.11 -12.02
CA VAL A 29 -15.06 0.10 -12.55
C VAL A 29 -14.47 0.94 -11.42
N TYR A 30 -15.13 1.04 -10.26
CA TYR A 30 -14.58 1.73 -9.09
C TYR A 30 -13.36 1.00 -8.53
N ALA A 31 -13.41 -0.33 -8.41
CA ALA A 31 -12.28 -1.15 -7.96
C ALA A 31 -11.12 -1.09 -8.95
N ILE A 32 -11.38 -1.16 -10.26
CA ILE A 32 -10.38 -0.98 -11.32
C ILE A 32 -9.79 0.44 -11.25
N ARG A 33 -10.60 1.49 -11.11
CA ARG A 33 -10.10 2.86 -10.94
C ARG A 33 -9.27 3.04 -9.69
N LYS A 34 -9.62 2.37 -8.59
CA LYS A 34 -8.85 2.39 -7.33
C LYS A 34 -7.54 1.60 -7.46
N MET A 35 -7.55 0.50 -8.23
CA MET A 35 -6.39 -0.35 -8.50
C MET A 35 -5.43 0.25 -9.54
N PHE A 36 -5.95 1.11 -10.43
CA PHE A 36 -5.19 1.89 -11.42
C PHE A 36 -5.07 3.38 -11.06
N LYS A 37 -5.28 3.76 -9.79
CA LYS A 37 -4.82 5.07 -9.30
C LYS A 37 -3.30 5.08 -9.44
N ARG A 38 -2.82 5.60 -10.58
CA ARG A 38 -1.45 6.06 -10.73
C ARG A 38 -1.21 7.06 -9.61
N ASN A 39 -0.10 6.88 -8.90
CA ASN A 39 0.31 7.88 -7.92
C ASN A 39 0.39 9.25 -8.61
N PRO A 40 0.08 10.34 -7.90
CA PRO A 40 0.15 11.70 -8.46
C PRO A 40 1.54 12.04 -9.05
N ASP A 41 2.58 11.34 -8.58
CA ASP A 41 3.97 11.46 -9.01
C ASP A 41 4.37 10.51 -10.15
N GLY A 42 3.46 9.66 -10.64
CA GLY A 42 3.69 8.71 -11.74
C GLY A 42 4.46 7.44 -11.37
N THR A 43 4.78 7.22 -10.09
CA THR A 43 5.55 6.04 -9.65
C THR A 43 4.64 4.83 -9.42
N SER A 44 5.14 3.62 -9.68
CA SER A 44 4.36 2.39 -9.45
C SER A 44 4.60 1.86 -8.04
N SER A 45 3.52 1.52 -7.31
CA SER A 45 3.63 0.82 -6.01
C SER A 45 4.23 -0.58 -6.15
N THR A 46 4.10 -1.21 -7.33
CA THR A 46 4.68 -2.53 -7.65
C THR A 46 6.15 -2.48 -8.07
N VAL A 47 6.68 -1.28 -8.34
CA VAL A 47 8.03 -1.11 -8.85
C VAL A 47 8.80 -0.30 -7.82
N ALA A 48 9.44 -1.01 -6.90
CA ALA A 48 10.65 -0.49 -6.27
C ALA A 48 11.54 0.12 -7.38
N PRO A 49 12.27 1.22 -7.14
CA PRO A 49 13.42 1.54 -7.99
C PRO A 49 14.16 0.23 -8.23
N SER A 50 14.48 -0.10 -9.48
CA SER A 50 15.24 -1.30 -9.84
C SER A 50 16.43 -1.44 -8.88
N MET A 51 16.29 -2.26 -7.84
CA MET A 51 17.35 -2.42 -6.83
C MET A 51 18.58 -3.09 -7.45
N LYS A 52 18.45 -3.64 -8.67
CA LYS A 52 19.57 -4.13 -9.46
C LYS A 52 20.59 -3.03 -9.78
N ASP A 53 20.15 -1.78 -9.88
CA ASP A 53 21.01 -0.64 -10.23
C ASP A 53 21.26 0.30 -9.03
N THR A 54 20.67 -0.01 -7.88
CA THR A 54 20.82 0.80 -6.67
C THR A 54 22.07 0.36 -5.92
N VAL A 55 23.16 1.12 -6.08
CA VAL A 55 24.42 0.90 -5.37
C VAL A 55 24.28 1.46 -3.94
N ILE A 56 24.41 0.58 -2.95
CA ILE A 56 24.55 0.98 -1.54
C ILE A 56 26.03 1.22 -1.28
N ASP A 57 26.41 2.45 -0.95
CA ASP A 57 27.79 2.74 -0.56
C ASP A 57 27.98 2.42 0.92
N SER A 58 28.75 1.35 1.18
CA SER A 58 29.10 0.91 2.53
C SER A 58 29.76 2.00 3.40
N LYS A 59 30.38 3.02 2.80
CA LYS A 59 31.04 4.10 3.54
C LYS A 59 30.07 5.11 4.15
N ASN A 60 28.85 5.19 3.60
CA ASN A 60 27.80 6.08 4.08
C ASN A 60 26.80 5.39 5.02
N LEU A 61 27.02 4.10 5.30
CA LEU A 61 26.20 3.36 6.25
C LEU A 61 26.52 3.80 7.67
N THR A 62 25.47 4.18 8.39
CA THR A 62 25.53 4.44 9.84
C THR A 62 24.93 3.29 10.64
N ILE A 63 24.26 2.35 9.95
CA ILE A 63 23.62 1.18 10.55
C ILE A 63 24.23 -0.12 10.03
N SER A 64 24.23 -1.16 10.86
CA SER A 64 24.66 -2.49 10.44
C SER A 64 23.56 -3.21 9.63
N PRO A 65 23.90 -4.29 8.90
CA PRO A 65 22.88 -5.15 8.28
C PRO A 65 21.86 -5.71 9.28
N SER A 66 22.27 -5.96 10.53
CA SER A 66 21.39 -6.43 11.60
C SER A 66 20.40 -5.35 12.05
N ASP A 67 20.86 -4.10 12.16
CA ASP A 67 19.99 -2.96 12.46
C ASP A 67 18.99 -2.73 11.34
N ALA A 68 19.43 -2.83 10.08
CA ALA A 68 18.55 -2.71 8.93
C ALA A 68 17.46 -3.80 8.90
N ALA A 69 17.82 -5.05 9.24
CA ALA A 69 16.85 -6.14 9.38
C ALA A 69 15.88 -5.91 10.55
N LEU A 70 16.37 -5.38 11.68
CA LEU A 70 15.53 -5.01 12.82
C LEU A 70 14.52 -3.92 12.43
N TYR A 71 14.97 -2.86 11.76
CA TYR A 71 14.09 -1.79 11.29
C TYR A 71 13.08 -2.29 10.26
N ALA A 72 13.50 -3.12 9.31
CA ALA A 72 12.62 -3.73 8.33
C ALA A 72 11.51 -4.58 8.97
N ASN A 73 11.85 -5.40 9.98
CA ASN A 73 10.87 -6.21 10.70
C ASN A 73 9.96 -5.37 11.59
N THR A 74 10.49 -4.31 12.21
CA THR A 74 9.71 -3.36 13.02
C THR A 74 8.67 -2.64 12.15
N LEU A 75 9.08 -2.15 10.98
CA LEU A 75 8.19 -1.52 10.01
C LEU A 75 7.15 -2.50 9.49
N TYR A 76 7.55 -3.73 9.18
CA TYR A 76 6.60 -4.76 8.75
C TYR A 76 5.56 -5.08 9.83
N GLY A 77 5.99 -5.28 11.08
CA GLY A 77 5.09 -5.56 12.20
C GLY A 77 4.10 -4.42 12.46
N ALA A 78 4.55 -3.16 12.32
CA ALA A 78 3.68 -1.98 12.45
C ALA A 78 2.61 -1.86 11.35
N MET A 79 2.72 -2.64 10.29
CA MET A 79 1.89 -2.59 9.09
C MET A 79 1.11 -3.88 8.81
N LEU A 80 1.44 -5.00 9.49
CA LEU A 80 0.95 -6.33 9.12
C LEU A 80 -0.47 -6.62 9.62
N ASP A 81 -0.82 -6.06 10.77
CA ASP A 81 -2.05 -6.40 11.49
C ASP A 81 -3.21 -5.44 11.16
N PHE A 82 -4.34 -5.59 11.85
CA PHE A 82 -5.50 -4.75 11.60
C PHE A 82 -5.26 -3.33 12.10
N GLY A 83 -5.04 -2.41 11.16
CA GLY A 83 -4.67 -1.02 11.43
C GLY A 83 -3.16 -0.82 11.38
N THR A 84 -2.74 0.44 11.40
CA THR A 84 -1.35 0.85 11.25
C THR A 84 -0.84 1.40 12.57
N ASP A 85 0.36 1.02 13.02
CA ASP A 85 1.05 1.70 14.13
C ASP A 85 1.97 2.79 13.55
N GLU A 86 1.37 3.96 13.28
CA GLU A 86 2.08 5.05 12.62
C GLU A 86 3.18 5.63 13.50
N LYS A 87 3.01 5.58 14.84
CA LYS A 87 4.03 6.05 15.78
C LYS A 87 5.30 5.20 15.69
N THR A 88 5.16 3.88 15.59
CA THR A 88 6.29 2.97 15.40
C THR A 88 6.94 3.21 14.03
N ILE A 89 6.15 3.44 12.99
CA ILE A 89 6.66 3.77 11.65
C ILE A 89 7.52 5.04 11.68
N TYR A 90 6.98 6.14 12.23
CA TYR A 90 7.68 7.43 12.27
C TYR A 90 8.96 7.35 13.09
N SER A 91 8.88 6.80 14.29
CA SER A 91 10.05 6.70 15.19
C SER A 91 11.13 5.74 14.64
N THR A 92 10.75 4.76 13.82
CA THR A 92 11.73 3.90 13.13
C THR A 92 12.38 4.63 11.96
N ILE A 93 11.59 5.31 11.12
CA ILE A 93 12.10 6.12 9.99
C ILE A 93 13.00 7.25 10.50
N GLU A 94 12.70 7.85 11.66
CA GLU A 94 13.52 8.89 12.29
C GLU A 94 14.94 8.42 12.63
N LYS A 95 15.13 7.15 12.99
CA LYS A 95 16.45 6.58 13.33
C LYS A 95 17.37 6.35 12.13
N ILE A 96 16.80 6.28 10.92
CA ILE A 96 17.55 6.09 9.68
C ILE A 96 18.18 7.43 9.30
N GLN A 97 19.50 7.50 9.11
CA GLN A 97 20.19 8.78 8.94
C GLN A 97 20.45 9.10 7.47
N THR A 98 20.97 8.13 6.72
CA THR A 98 21.41 8.35 5.34
C THR A 98 20.51 7.67 4.32
N LYS A 99 20.66 8.10 3.07
CA LYS A 99 20.04 7.42 1.93
C LYS A 99 20.46 5.95 1.88
N ASP A 100 21.76 5.68 2.05
CA ASP A 100 22.31 4.32 1.99
C ASP A 100 21.75 3.42 3.12
N ASP A 101 21.52 3.97 4.31
CA ASP A 101 20.82 3.26 5.40
C ASP A 101 19.39 2.88 4.99
N MET A 102 18.63 3.84 4.43
CA MET A 102 17.25 3.58 4.00
C MET A 102 17.19 2.53 2.89
N LEU A 103 18.12 2.59 1.93
CA LEU A 103 18.24 1.59 0.87
C LEU A 103 18.58 0.21 1.44
N LEU A 104 19.44 0.15 2.45
CA LEU A 104 19.74 -1.10 3.15
C LEU A 104 18.51 -1.67 3.88
N VAL A 105 17.70 -0.81 4.50
CA VAL A 105 16.42 -1.20 5.13
C VAL A 105 15.42 -1.71 4.09
N ILE A 106 15.25 -1.02 2.95
CA ILE A 106 14.38 -1.46 1.85
C ILE A 106 14.83 -2.83 1.32
N LYS A 107 16.15 -3.02 1.17
CA LYS A 107 16.74 -4.30 0.77
C LYS A 107 16.47 -5.40 1.79
N ALA A 108 16.63 -5.12 3.08
CA ALA A 108 16.37 -6.06 4.17
C ALA A 108 14.88 -6.42 4.31
N PHE A 109 13.98 -5.47 4.04
CA PHE A 109 12.54 -5.71 4.01
C PHE A 109 12.13 -6.68 2.91
N GLY A 110 12.75 -6.54 1.73
CA GLY A 110 12.50 -7.40 0.58
C GLY A 110 11.13 -7.17 -0.05
N MET A 111 10.53 -8.24 -0.57
CA MET A 111 9.17 -8.23 -1.12
C MET A 111 8.26 -9.02 -0.18
N LYS A 112 7.17 -8.42 0.28
CA LYS A 112 6.20 -9.06 1.19
C LYS A 112 4.80 -8.99 0.61
N MET A 113 4.03 -10.06 0.79
CA MET A 113 2.66 -10.17 0.27
C MET A 113 1.71 -9.29 1.07
N TYR A 114 1.09 -8.34 0.38
CA TYR A 114 0.02 -7.51 0.91
C TYR A 114 -1.33 -8.10 0.49
N LEU A 115 -2.21 -8.36 1.46
CA LEU A 115 -3.53 -8.94 1.21
C LEU A 115 -4.60 -7.83 1.22
N TRP A 116 -5.26 -7.63 0.09
CA TRP A 116 -6.35 -6.66 0.00
C TRP A 116 -7.67 -7.24 0.53
N GLY A 117 -8.13 -6.73 1.68
CA GLY A 117 -9.40 -7.13 2.31
C GLY A 117 -9.24 -8.14 3.46
N THR A 118 -10.36 -8.66 3.96
CA THR A 118 -10.33 -9.73 4.97
C THR A 118 -9.58 -10.93 4.40
N ARG A 119 -8.94 -11.74 5.27
CA ARG A 119 -8.09 -12.91 4.90
C ARG A 119 -8.76 -13.93 3.94
N ALA A 120 -10.05 -13.78 3.65
CA ALA A 120 -10.83 -14.61 2.73
C ALA A 120 -10.81 -14.16 1.26
N ALA A 121 -10.39 -12.93 0.93
CA ALA A 121 -10.30 -12.44 -0.45
C ALA A 121 -8.86 -12.62 -0.99
N PHE A 122 -8.64 -13.70 -1.74
CA PHE A 122 -7.33 -14.16 -2.24
C PHE A 122 -6.73 -13.31 -3.38
N LEU A 123 -6.66 -11.99 -3.23
CA LEU A 123 -5.93 -11.12 -4.16
C LEU A 123 -4.76 -10.46 -3.43
N GLY A 124 -3.67 -11.23 -3.28
CA GLY A 124 -2.41 -10.74 -2.71
C GLY A 124 -1.44 -10.32 -3.80
N GLN A 125 -0.75 -9.21 -3.60
CA GLN A 125 0.40 -8.81 -4.42
C GLN A 125 1.61 -8.56 -3.54
N ASN A 126 2.80 -8.88 -4.05
CA ASN A 126 4.05 -8.64 -3.34
C ASN A 126 4.50 -7.19 -3.55
N TYR A 127 4.80 -6.50 -2.46
CA TYR A 127 5.29 -5.14 -2.47
C TYR A 127 6.55 -5.01 -1.61
N ASN A 128 7.40 -4.05 -1.94
CA ASN A 128 8.53 -3.67 -1.10
C ASN A 128 8.06 -2.72 0.02
N LEU A 129 8.99 -2.27 0.87
CA LEU A 129 8.70 -1.34 1.95
C LEU A 129 7.97 -0.07 1.48
N ILE A 130 8.34 0.49 0.33
CA ILE A 130 7.68 1.69 -0.22
C ILE A 130 6.22 1.41 -0.57
N GLY A 131 5.96 0.31 -1.27
CA GLY A 131 4.59 -0.09 -1.59
C GLY A 131 3.75 -0.32 -0.33
N TRP A 132 4.32 -0.99 0.68
CA TRP A 132 3.66 -1.18 1.98
C TRP A 132 3.32 0.14 2.68
N LEU A 133 4.27 1.07 2.78
CA LEU A 133 4.01 2.39 3.38
C LEU A 133 2.88 3.15 2.66
N ARG A 134 2.81 3.04 1.32
CA ARG A 134 1.75 3.67 0.51
C ARG A 134 0.36 3.06 0.72
N PHE A 135 0.28 1.78 1.10
CA PHE A 135 -1.00 1.15 1.40
C PHE A 135 -1.47 1.44 2.82
N GLU A 136 -0.53 1.53 3.76
CA GLU A 136 -0.81 1.63 5.18
C GLU A 136 -0.96 3.06 5.70
N LEU A 137 -0.39 4.04 5.00
CA LEU A 137 -0.44 5.45 5.38
C LEU A 137 -1.33 6.24 4.42
N ASP A 138 -2.22 7.07 4.98
CA ASP A 138 -3.00 8.06 4.25
C ASP A 138 -2.14 9.26 3.82
N ASP A 139 -2.72 10.16 3.02
CA ASP A 139 -2.00 11.32 2.47
C ASP A 139 -1.40 12.23 3.56
N LYS A 140 -2.04 12.34 4.74
CA LYS A 140 -1.55 13.16 5.86
C LYS A 140 -0.40 12.46 6.57
N GLU A 141 -0.45 11.14 6.70
CA GLU A 141 0.63 10.36 7.30
C GLU A 141 1.85 10.29 6.38
N ILE A 142 1.64 10.09 5.08
CA ILE A 142 2.67 10.18 4.05
C ILE A 142 3.37 11.53 4.11
N ALA A 143 2.62 12.64 4.24
CA ALA A 143 3.19 13.99 4.33
C ALA A 143 4.17 14.18 5.50
N LYS A 144 4.08 13.39 6.57
CA LYS A 144 5.02 13.47 7.71
C LYS A 144 6.38 12.84 7.40
N ILE A 145 6.40 11.76 6.61
CA ILE A 145 7.65 11.05 6.28
C ILE A 145 8.24 11.50 4.95
N LYS A 146 7.43 12.03 4.03
CA LYS A 146 7.82 12.44 2.68
C LYS A 146 9.04 13.38 2.65
N PRO A 147 9.18 14.41 3.50
CA PRO A 147 10.36 15.29 3.46
C PRO A 147 11.68 14.53 3.64
N LYS A 148 11.68 13.46 4.44
CA LYS A 148 12.87 12.64 4.68
C LYS A 148 13.20 11.78 3.47
N PHE A 149 12.18 11.18 2.85
CA PHE A 149 12.33 10.42 1.61
C PHE A 149 12.77 11.29 0.43
N ASP A 150 12.23 12.49 0.30
CA ASP A 150 12.66 13.49 -0.67
C ASP A 150 14.13 13.85 -0.47
N SER A 151 14.59 14.03 0.78
CA SER A 151 16.00 14.31 1.09
C SER A 151 16.96 13.18 0.68
N TRP A 152 16.45 11.95 0.63
CA TRP A 152 17.19 10.78 0.15
C TRP A 152 17.03 10.53 -1.35
N GLY A 153 16.16 11.29 -2.02
CA GLY A 153 15.80 11.06 -3.42
C GLY A 153 15.12 9.70 -3.64
N ILE A 154 14.39 9.20 -2.65
CA ILE A 154 13.64 7.94 -2.74
C ILE A 154 12.16 8.31 -2.92
N PRO A 155 11.51 7.92 -4.03
CA PRO A 155 10.12 8.25 -4.27
C PRO A 155 9.20 7.52 -3.28
N LEU A 156 8.23 8.24 -2.72
CA LEU A 156 7.27 7.76 -1.74
C LEU A 156 5.85 8.22 -2.03
#